data_AF-A0A2W6YRK1-F1
#
_entry.id   AF-A0A2W6YRK1-F1
#
_cell.length_a   1.000
_cell.length_b   1.000
_cell.length_c   1.000
_cell.angle_alpha   90.00
_cell.angle_beta   90.00
_cell.angle_gamma   90.00
#
_symmetry.space_group_name_H-M   'P 1'
#
loop_
_entity.id
_entity.type
_entity.pdbx_description
1 polymer ?
#
loop_
_entity_poly.entity_id
_entity_poly.type
_entity_poly.pdbx_seq_one_letter_code
_entity_poly.pdbx_strand_id
1 'polypeptide(L)'
;MSEHEQFACPYCEASLNRGVLSCRSCGRDLTPVLPLLSRLDALQRRIVTLESALEEDRLARASEAKAAKAAQPAAPAAPAEQARPVPASHHAHRPVRRRVWVLPLGFAVVLGAYWMVVLWLDLPLWVLRFVTIAFPFVIGIVYFGVRPRLTWFDAGVSIVFALSAVLAMNALLGWIDNIPILPQGTAAWRETFFYALSIGASMFSGMLLRLSQAALSARGLMSFPRLRELLRSLNGNMPMDTLKAIELTILMVSTILTAITGLVAGLLGVK
;
A
#
# COMPACT_ATOMS: atom_id res chain seq x y z
N MET A 1 -3.33 -13.01 32.24
CA MET A 1 -3.48 -11.56 32.01
C MET A 1 -3.97 -11.37 30.60
N SER A 2 -5.09 -10.68 30.46
CA SER A 2 -6.15 -10.85 29.46
C SER A 2 -5.88 -10.27 28.07
N GLU A 3 -6.18 -11.05 27.02
CA GLU A 3 -6.10 -10.69 25.60
C GLU A 3 -7.16 -9.66 25.12
N HIS A 4 -7.99 -9.09 26.03
CA HIS A 4 -9.08 -8.16 25.69
C HIS A 4 -8.73 -6.67 25.75
N GLU A 5 -7.45 -6.32 25.92
CA GLU A 5 -7.03 -4.94 26.15
C GLU A 5 -6.48 -4.23 24.90
N GLN A 6 -6.46 -4.93 23.76
CA GLN A 6 -5.89 -4.43 22.51
C GLN A 6 -6.97 -4.14 21.46
N PHE A 7 -6.84 -3.01 20.77
CA PHE A 7 -7.68 -2.64 19.63
C PHE A 7 -6.82 -2.30 18.42
N ALA A 8 -7.37 -2.50 17.22
CA ALA A 8 -6.67 -2.18 15.97
C ALA A 8 -6.84 -0.70 15.61
N CYS A 9 -5.75 -0.02 15.26
CA CYS A 9 -5.78 1.36 14.80
C CYS A 9 -6.65 1.50 13.53
N PRO A 10 -7.65 2.39 13.50
CA PRO A 10 -8.52 2.58 12.34
C PRO A 10 -7.78 3.17 11.13
N TYR A 11 -6.56 3.67 11.31
CA TYR A 11 -5.75 4.23 10.22
C TYR A 11 -4.74 3.24 9.65
N CYS A 12 -3.99 2.52 10.51
CA CYS A 12 -2.87 1.68 10.10
C CYS A 12 -2.91 0.24 10.62
N GLU A 13 -4.01 -0.18 11.26
CA GLU A 13 -4.26 -1.56 11.74
C GLU A 13 -3.24 -2.12 12.74
N ALA A 14 -2.35 -1.27 13.27
CA ALA A 14 -1.47 -1.65 14.37
C ALA A 14 -2.29 -1.98 15.62
N SER A 15 -1.90 -3.04 16.33
CA SER A 15 -2.47 -3.35 17.65
C SER A 15 -2.01 -2.31 18.68
N LEU A 16 -2.95 -1.71 19.37
CA LEU A 16 -2.75 -0.66 20.36
C LEU A 16 -3.42 -1.05 21.67
N ASN A 17 -2.81 -0.68 22.79
CA ASN A 17 -3.46 -0.80 24.10
C ASN A 17 -4.59 0.23 24.23
N ARG A 18 -5.68 -0.14 24.91
CA ARG A 18 -6.77 0.80 25.25
C ARG A 18 -6.20 2.00 26.04
N GLY A 19 -6.63 3.21 25.66
CA GLY A 19 -6.21 4.48 26.30
C GLY A 19 -5.12 5.28 25.56
N VAL A 20 -4.59 4.78 24.45
CA VAL A 20 -3.60 5.51 23.64
C VAL A 20 -4.27 6.63 22.83
N LEU A 21 -3.85 7.87 23.05
CA LEU A 21 -4.36 9.06 22.35
C LEU A 21 -3.81 9.20 20.93
N SER A 22 -2.57 8.76 20.68
CA SER A 22 -1.95 8.85 19.35
C SER A 22 -1.30 7.53 18.97
N CYS A 23 -1.55 7.06 17.74
CA CYS A 23 -0.95 5.81 17.28
C CYS A 23 0.57 5.99 17.07
N ARG A 24 1.40 5.17 17.73
CA ARG A 24 2.87 5.21 17.57
C ARG A 24 3.35 4.80 16.18
N SER A 25 2.57 3.99 15.46
CA SER A 25 2.93 3.48 14.13
C SER A 25 2.62 4.46 13.01
N CYS A 26 1.52 5.22 13.10
CA CYS A 26 1.13 6.19 12.05
C CYS A 26 1.17 7.65 12.50
N GLY A 27 1.50 7.92 13.76
CA GLY A 27 1.60 9.27 14.34
C GLY A 27 0.27 10.02 14.43
N ARG A 28 -0.87 9.37 14.15
CA ARG A 28 -2.18 10.02 14.06
C ARG A 28 -2.86 10.07 15.42
N ASP A 29 -3.46 11.22 15.72
CA ASP A 29 -4.33 11.42 16.86
C ASP A 29 -5.63 10.61 16.69
N LEU A 30 -5.95 9.81 17.69
CA LEU A 30 -7.10 8.90 17.78
C LEU A 30 -8.22 9.52 18.62
N THR A 31 -7.96 10.63 19.32
CA THR A 31 -8.91 11.32 20.20
C THR A 31 -10.29 11.54 19.54
N PRO A 32 -10.40 11.93 18.25
CA PRO A 32 -11.69 12.12 17.61
C PRO A 32 -12.49 10.82 17.40
N VAL A 33 -11.83 9.67 17.34
CA VAL A 33 -12.42 8.39 16.91
C VAL A 33 -12.66 7.44 18.09
N LEU A 34 -11.87 7.57 19.16
CA LEU A 34 -12.04 6.83 20.43
C LEU A 34 -13.49 6.77 20.95
N PRO A 35 -14.26 7.89 21.03
CA PRO A 35 -15.63 7.83 21.55
C PRO A 35 -16.60 7.05 20.65
N LEU A 36 -16.34 7.00 19.34
CA LEU A 36 -17.16 6.23 18.41
C LEU A 36 -16.87 4.73 18.55
N LEU A 37 -15.61 4.36 18.72
CA LEU A 37 -15.20 2.97 18.96
C LEU A 37 -15.81 2.43 20.26
N SER A 38 -15.80 3.22 21.34
CA SER A 38 -16.43 2.80 22.60
C SER A 38 -17.94 2.59 22.48
N ARG A 39 -18.62 3.40 21.64
CA ARG A 39 -20.06 3.24 21.38
C ARG A 39 -20.35 1.97 20.58
N LEU A 40 -19.53 1.65 19.59
CA LEU A 40 -19.65 0.38 18.84
C LEU A 40 -19.46 -0.83 19.75
N ASP A 41 -18.43 -0.83 20.59
CA ASP A 41 -18.18 -1.91 21.56
C ASP A 41 -19.37 -2.08 22.54
N ALA A 42 -20.01 -0.98 22.94
CA ALA A 42 -21.19 -1.02 23.81
C ALA A 42 -22.42 -1.58 23.08
N LEU A 43 -22.64 -1.18 21.82
CA LEU A 43 -23.75 -1.70 21.00
C LEU A 43 -23.57 -3.18 20.70
N GLN A 44 -22.35 -3.61 20.37
CA GLN A 44 -22.07 -5.02 20.08
C GLN A 44 -22.31 -5.91 21.30
N ARG A 45 -21.96 -5.44 22.50
CA ARG A 45 -22.30 -6.13 23.76
C ARG A 45 -23.81 -6.25 23.96
N ARG A 46 -24.58 -5.19 23.67
CA ARG A 46 -26.05 -5.24 23.77
C ARG A 46 -26.66 -6.25 22.81
N ILE A 47 -26.15 -6.34 21.59
CA ILE A 47 -26.61 -7.33 20.60
C ILE A 47 -26.37 -8.74 21.14
N VAL A 48 -25.15 -9.04 21.58
CA VAL A 48 -24.80 -10.37 22.13
C VAL A 48 -25.70 -10.75 23.32
N THR A 49 -25.97 -9.81 24.24
CA THR A 49 -26.86 -10.08 25.38
C THR A 49 -28.31 -10.31 24.99
N LEU A 50 -28.79 -9.63 23.94
CA LEU A 50 -30.16 -9.82 23.46
C LEU A 50 -30.29 -11.13 22.69
N GLU A 51 -29.29 -11.49 21.88
CA GLU A 51 -29.23 -12.76 21.17
C GLU A 51 -29.19 -13.94 22.14
N SER A 52 -28.40 -13.85 23.23
CA SER A 52 -28.37 -14.90 24.25
C SER A 52 -29.70 -15.03 24.99
N ALA A 53 -30.32 -13.91 25.38
CA ALA A 53 -31.62 -13.93 26.05
C ALA A 53 -32.72 -14.51 25.14
N LEU A 54 -32.70 -14.17 23.85
CA LEU A 54 -33.65 -14.71 22.87
C LEU A 54 -33.47 -16.22 22.68
N GLU A 55 -32.22 -16.70 22.68
CA GLU A 55 -31.93 -18.12 22.55
C GLU A 55 -32.35 -18.92 23.80
N GLU A 56 -32.14 -18.37 25.00
CA GLU A 56 -32.66 -18.91 26.25
C GLU A 56 -34.19 -19.00 26.22
N ASP A 57 -34.88 -17.96 25.76
CA ASP A 57 -36.35 -17.91 25.64
C ASP A 57 -36.87 -18.95 24.63
N ARG A 58 -36.15 -19.15 23.51
CA ARG A 58 -36.47 -20.21 22.53
C ARG A 58 -36.30 -21.60 23.11
N LEU A 59 -35.22 -21.85 23.84
CA LEU A 59 -34.96 -23.14 24.47
C LEU A 59 -36.00 -23.46 25.56
N ALA A 60 -36.39 -22.46 26.36
CA ALA A 60 -37.46 -22.58 27.35
C ALA A 60 -38.78 -22.99 26.68
N ARG A 61 -39.23 -22.24 25.66
CA ARG A 61 -40.47 -22.57 24.91
C ARG A 61 -40.39 -23.92 24.19
N ALA A 62 -39.23 -24.32 23.69
CA ALA A 62 -39.03 -25.64 23.08
C ALA A 62 -39.12 -26.78 24.12
N SER A 63 -38.65 -26.56 25.36
CA SER A 63 -38.78 -27.52 26.45
C SER A 63 -40.24 -27.65 26.92
N GLU A 64 -40.96 -26.53 27.02
CA GLU A 64 -42.39 -26.50 27.34
C GLU A 64 -43.23 -27.17 26.25
N ALA A 65 -42.93 -26.90 24.97
CA ALA A 65 -43.58 -27.55 23.84
C ALA A 65 -43.29 -29.06 23.79
N LYS A 66 -42.07 -29.50 24.14
CA LYS A 66 -41.74 -30.93 24.27
C LYS A 66 -42.47 -31.59 25.45
N ALA A 67 -42.60 -30.92 26.58
CA ALA A 67 -43.36 -31.41 27.73
C ALA A 67 -44.86 -31.52 27.42
N ALA A 68 -45.43 -30.53 26.72
CA ALA A 68 -46.81 -30.58 26.24
C ALA A 68 -47.04 -31.68 25.20
N LYS A 69 -46.05 -31.93 24.31
CA LYS A 69 -46.12 -32.98 23.28
C LYS A 69 -45.91 -34.40 23.82
N ALA A 70 -45.31 -34.56 25.01
CA ALA A 70 -45.20 -35.85 25.70
C ALA A 70 -46.52 -36.31 26.35
N ALA A 71 -47.52 -35.44 26.46
CA ALA A 71 -48.85 -35.75 26.99
C ALA A 71 -49.90 -36.08 25.88
N GLN A 72 -49.50 -36.14 24.60
CA GLN A 72 -50.41 -36.40 23.47
C GLN A 72 -49.93 -37.61 22.64
N PRO A 73 -50.78 -38.63 22.36
CA PRO A 73 -50.43 -39.73 21.46
C PRO A 73 -50.30 -39.26 20.00
N ALA A 74 -49.38 -39.90 19.29
CA ALA A 74 -48.84 -39.55 17.97
C ALA A 74 -49.81 -39.64 16.78
N ALA A 75 -49.70 -38.72 15.81
CA ALA A 75 -49.78 -38.90 14.34
C ALA A 75 -49.45 -37.56 13.59
N PRO A 76 -49.24 -37.52 12.26
CA PRO A 76 -47.93 -37.53 11.61
C PRO A 76 -47.52 -36.19 10.96
N ALA A 77 -46.25 -36.18 10.54
CA ALA A 77 -45.46 -35.04 10.10
C ALA A 77 -45.78 -34.48 8.70
N ALA A 78 -45.62 -33.16 8.56
CA ALA A 78 -45.33 -32.42 7.33
C ALA A 78 -44.78 -31.02 7.68
N PRO A 79 -44.16 -30.28 6.74
CA PRO A 79 -42.91 -30.55 6.04
C PRO A 79 -41.77 -29.59 6.48
N ALA A 80 -40.55 -29.93 6.04
CA ALA A 80 -39.28 -29.32 6.40
C ALA A 80 -39.23 -27.78 6.35
N GLU A 81 -38.76 -27.21 7.46
CA GLU A 81 -38.51 -25.79 7.68
C GLU A 81 -37.37 -25.29 6.79
N GLN A 82 -37.67 -24.26 5.98
CA GLN A 82 -36.71 -23.61 5.10
C GLN A 82 -35.51 -23.09 5.90
N ALA A 83 -34.33 -23.60 5.56
CA ALA A 83 -33.04 -23.06 5.96
C ALA A 83 -32.94 -21.59 5.50
N ARG A 84 -33.00 -20.66 6.45
CA ARG A 84 -32.70 -19.24 6.19
C ARG A 84 -31.25 -19.12 5.70
N PRO A 85 -31.00 -18.43 4.57
CA PRO A 85 -29.64 -18.16 4.14
C PRO A 85 -28.96 -17.25 5.17
N VAL A 86 -27.80 -17.70 5.67
CA VAL A 86 -26.87 -16.87 6.45
C VAL A 86 -26.54 -15.66 5.58
N PRO A 87 -26.83 -14.41 6.04
CA PRO A 87 -26.46 -13.24 5.27
C PRO A 87 -24.93 -13.22 5.16
N ALA A 88 -24.44 -13.39 3.94
CA ALA A 88 -23.05 -13.19 3.59
C ALA A 88 -22.64 -11.82 4.16
N SER A 89 -21.67 -11.83 5.08
CA SER A 89 -21.10 -10.61 5.62
C SER A 89 -20.56 -9.79 4.45
N HIS A 90 -21.29 -8.74 4.07
CA HIS A 90 -20.80 -7.75 3.13
C HIS A 90 -19.56 -7.12 3.76
N HIS A 91 -18.38 -7.62 3.39
CA HIS A 91 -17.13 -6.95 3.68
C HIS A 91 -17.21 -5.58 3.01
N ALA A 92 -17.56 -4.56 3.79
CA ALA A 92 -17.59 -3.19 3.33
C ALA A 92 -16.18 -2.86 2.82
N HIS A 93 -16.02 -2.85 1.49
CA HIS A 93 -14.80 -2.44 0.83
C HIS A 93 -14.58 -0.97 1.17
N ARG A 94 -13.84 -0.70 2.25
CA ARG A 94 -13.43 0.66 2.59
C ARG A 94 -12.67 1.22 1.38
N PRO A 95 -13.10 2.35 0.80
CA PRO A 95 -12.45 2.91 -0.36
C PRO A 95 -11.01 3.29 -0.01
N VAL A 96 -10.06 2.72 -0.77
CA VAL A 96 -8.66 3.11 -0.69
C VAL A 96 -8.55 4.55 -1.18
N ARG A 97 -8.32 5.50 -0.28
CA ARG A 97 -8.19 6.91 -0.64
C ARG A 97 -6.85 7.14 -1.34
N ARG A 98 -6.85 7.02 -2.67
CA ARG A 98 -5.72 7.32 -3.56
C ARG A 98 -5.54 8.84 -3.63
N ARG A 99 -4.30 9.33 -3.57
CA ARG A 99 -4.04 10.78 -3.70
C ARG A 99 -3.88 11.14 -5.17
N VAL A 100 -4.98 11.06 -5.93
CA VAL A 100 -5.00 11.21 -7.39
C VAL A 100 -4.41 12.57 -7.84
N TRP A 101 -4.56 13.62 -7.03
CA TRP A 101 -3.95 14.94 -7.26
C TRP A 101 -2.41 14.93 -7.40
N VAL A 102 -1.73 13.88 -6.93
CA VAL A 102 -0.27 13.74 -7.07
C VAL A 102 0.13 13.41 -8.52
N LEU A 103 -0.75 12.80 -9.30
CA LEU A 103 -0.48 12.46 -10.70
C LEU A 103 -0.30 13.69 -11.58
N PRO A 104 -1.25 14.66 -11.67
CA PRO A 104 -1.07 15.85 -12.48
C PRO A 104 0.08 16.72 -11.95
N LEU A 105 0.26 16.79 -10.63
CA LEU A 105 1.39 17.50 -10.04
C LEU A 105 2.72 16.86 -10.43
N GLY A 106 2.82 15.54 -10.32
CA GLY A 106 4.02 14.79 -10.68
C GLY A 106 4.34 14.89 -12.16
N PHE A 107 3.31 14.86 -13.01
CA PHE A 107 3.45 15.08 -14.44
C PHE A 107 4.01 16.47 -14.74
N ALA A 108 3.46 17.52 -14.10
CA ALA A 108 3.96 18.89 -14.25
C ALA A 108 5.41 19.04 -13.76
N VAL A 109 5.78 18.39 -12.66
CA VAL A 109 7.17 18.38 -12.14
C VAL A 109 8.11 17.71 -13.15
N VAL A 110 7.74 16.55 -13.69
CA VAL A 110 8.58 15.84 -14.68
C VAL A 110 8.73 16.66 -15.96
N LEU A 111 7.65 17.28 -16.44
CA LEU A 111 7.69 18.11 -17.65
C LEU A 111 8.47 19.40 -17.43
N GLY A 112 8.32 20.05 -16.27
CA GLY A 112 9.10 21.22 -15.89
C GLY A 112 10.58 20.89 -15.70
N ALA A 113 10.91 19.74 -15.12
CA ALA A 113 12.28 19.27 -15.00
C ALA A 113 12.90 18.99 -16.38
N TYR A 114 12.14 18.35 -17.28
CA TYR A 114 12.55 18.17 -18.68
C TYR A 114 12.82 19.51 -19.37
N TRP A 115 11.88 20.45 -19.28
CA TRP A 115 12.02 21.79 -19.85
C TRP A 115 13.29 22.47 -19.33
N MET A 116 13.49 22.47 -18.02
CA MET A 116 14.65 23.08 -17.37
C MET A 116 15.97 22.48 -17.88
N VAL A 117 16.07 21.14 -17.86
CA VAL A 117 17.30 20.41 -18.21
C VAL A 117 17.65 20.56 -19.69
N VAL A 118 16.67 20.49 -20.59
CA VAL A 118 16.90 20.50 -22.05
C VAL A 118 16.96 21.91 -22.61
N LEU A 119 16.00 22.78 -22.27
CA LEU A 119 15.88 24.09 -22.94
C LEU A 119 16.65 25.20 -22.25
N TRP A 120 16.90 25.07 -20.95
CA TRP A 120 17.48 26.15 -20.17
C TRP A 120 18.94 25.90 -19.80
N LEU A 121 19.27 24.69 -19.39
CA LEU A 121 20.64 24.34 -19.00
C LEU A 121 21.41 23.51 -20.06
N ASP A 122 20.74 22.95 -21.07
CA ASP A 122 21.32 22.10 -22.12
C ASP A 122 22.26 20.99 -21.56
N LEU A 123 21.75 20.27 -20.55
CA LEU A 123 22.53 19.25 -19.84
C LEU A 123 22.62 17.93 -20.63
N PRO A 124 23.67 17.11 -20.38
CA PRO A 124 23.84 15.85 -21.09
C PRO A 124 22.71 14.87 -20.79
N LEU A 125 22.41 13.98 -21.75
CA LEU A 125 21.26 13.06 -21.70
C LEU A 125 21.23 12.16 -20.46
N TRP A 126 22.37 11.85 -19.81
CA TRP A 126 22.35 11.06 -18.58
C TRP A 126 21.60 11.80 -17.45
N VAL A 127 21.73 13.14 -17.35
CA VAL A 127 21.14 13.88 -16.23
C VAL A 127 19.64 13.88 -16.40
N LEU A 128 19.19 14.07 -17.64
CA LEU A 128 17.79 13.96 -17.99
C LEU A 128 17.22 12.61 -17.57
N ARG A 129 17.89 11.49 -17.90
CA ARG A 129 17.45 10.15 -17.51
C ARG A 129 17.41 9.94 -16.00
N PHE A 130 18.42 10.39 -15.27
CA PHE A 130 18.42 10.28 -13.81
C PHE A 130 17.25 11.06 -13.19
N VAL A 131 17.02 12.28 -13.66
CA VAL A 131 15.95 13.16 -13.18
C VAL A 131 14.57 12.58 -13.49
N THR A 132 14.36 12.09 -14.72
CA THR A 132 13.09 11.49 -15.15
C THR A 132 12.87 10.09 -14.62
N ILE A 133 13.86 9.45 -13.98
CA ILE A 133 13.66 8.24 -13.19
C ILE A 133 13.39 8.60 -11.73
N ALA A 134 14.14 9.54 -11.14
CA ALA A 134 14.05 9.90 -9.73
C ALA A 134 12.70 10.55 -9.37
N PHE A 135 12.18 11.47 -10.19
CA PHE A 135 10.91 12.13 -9.88
C PHE A 135 9.71 11.16 -9.90
N PRO A 136 9.50 10.32 -10.94
CA PRO A 136 8.43 9.33 -10.95
C PRO A 136 8.51 8.33 -9.80
N PHE A 137 9.72 7.95 -9.37
CA PHE A 137 9.91 7.12 -8.19
C PHE A 137 9.29 7.76 -6.93
N VAL A 138 9.64 9.01 -6.66
CA VAL A 138 9.11 9.77 -5.51
C VAL A 138 7.60 9.95 -5.63
N ILE A 139 7.11 10.27 -6.84
CA ILE A 139 5.67 10.38 -7.14
C ILE A 139 4.96 9.05 -6.82
N GLY A 140 5.54 7.90 -7.19
CA GLY A 140 5.02 6.57 -6.89
C GLY A 140 4.92 6.28 -5.39
N ILE A 141 5.90 6.74 -4.60
CA ILE A 141 5.86 6.62 -3.12
C ILE A 141 4.71 7.45 -2.54
N VAL A 142 4.51 8.68 -3.03
CA VAL A 142 3.51 9.64 -2.51
C VAL A 142 2.09 9.33 -3.01
N TYR A 143 1.96 8.68 -4.17
CA TYR A 143 0.68 8.32 -4.79
C TYR A 143 -0.20 7.44 -3.86
N PHE A 144 0.43 6.51 -3.14
CA PHE A 144 -0.29 5.71 -2.14
C PHE A 144 -0.51 6.45 -0.82
N GLY A 145 -1.76 6.40 -0.35
CA GLY A 145 -2.15 6.94 0.96
C GLY A 145 -1.67 6.08 2.14
N VAL A 146 -2.28 6.31 3.31
CA VAL A 146 -1.92 5.67 4.59
C VAL A 146 -2.12 4.14 4.57
N ARG A 147 -2.97 3.63 3.66
CA ARG A 147 -3.23 2.20 3.47
C ARG A 147 -2.90 1.81 2.02
N PRO A 148 -1.62 1.56 1.69
CA PRO A 148 -1.26 1.13 0.34
C PRO A 148 -1.83 -0.26 0.08
N ARG A 149 -2.60 -0.37 -1.00
CA ARG A 149 -3.02 -1.65 -1.58
C ARG A 149 -2.73 -1.54 -3.06
N LEU A 150 -1.82 -2.37 -3.54
CA LEU A 150 -1.48 -2.45 -4.95
C LEU A 150 -2.55 -3.29 -5.65
N THR A 151 -3.27 -2.67 -6.58
CA THR A 151 -4.19 -3.38 -7.47
C THR A 151 -3.64 -3.40 -8.89
N TRP A 152 -4.13 -4.29 -9.75
CA TRP A 152 -3.78 -4.29 -11.18
C TRP A 152 -4.04 -2.95 -11.87
N PHE A 153 -5.02 -2.18 -11.39
CA PHE A 153 -5.29 -0.83 -11.88
C PHE A 153 -4.11 0.14 -11.64
N ASP A 154 -3.38 0.00 -10.53
CA ASP A 154 -2.22 0.87 -10.24
C ASP A 154 -1.05 0.65 -11.20
N ALA A 155 -0.85 -0.59 -11.66
CA ALA A 155 0.10 -0.86 -12.73
C ALA A 155 -0.31 -0.12 -14.01
N GLY A 156 -1.61 -0.17 -14.36
CA GLY A 156 -2.17 0.61 -15.47
C GLY A 156 -1.94 2.12 -15.34
N VAL A 157 -2.11 2.68 -14.14
CA VAL A 157 -1.84 4.10 -13.87
C VAL A 157 -0.38 4.47 -14.17
N SER A 158 0.58 3.63 -13.77
CA SER A 158 2.00 3.89 -14.06
C SER A 158 2.33 3.85 -15.56
N ILE A 159 1.68 2.97 -16.31
CA ILE A 159 1.84 2.87 -17.77
C ILE A 159 1.27 4.13 -18.44
N VAL A 160 0.04 4.52 -18.08
CA VAL A 160 -0.61 5.72 -18.63
C VAL A 160 0.19 6.98 -18.29
N PHE A 161 0.72 7.08 -17.06
CA PHE A 161 1.58 8.18 -16.65
C PHE A 161 2.86 8.25 -17.50
N ALA A 162 3.54 7.12 -17.71
CA ALA A 162 4.76 7.07 -18.50
C ALA A 162 4.52 7.45 -19.97
N LEU A 163 3.48 6.88 -20.59
CA LEU A 163 3.13 7.16 -21.98
C LEU A 163 2.74 8.63 -22.18
N SER A 164 1.91 9.17 -21.27
CA SER A 164 1.52 10.58 -21.33
C SER A 164 2.71 11.52 -21.13
N ALA A 165 3.64 11.19 -20.21
CA ALA A 165 4.83 12.00 -19.98
C ALA A 165 5.73 12.07 -21.23
N VAL A 166 6.00 10.92 -21.86
CA VAL A 166 6.83 10.86 -23.08
C VAL A 166 6.15 11.58 -24.25
N LEU A 167 4.83 11.37 -24.43
CA LEU A 167 4.08 12.05 -25.48
C LEU A 167 4.11 13.57 -25.29
N ALA A 168 4.00 14.04 -24.04
CA ALA A 168 4.08 15.46 -23.73
C ALA A 168 5.47 16.05 -23.94
N MET A 169 6.54 15.34 -23.59
CA MET A 169 7.91 15.77 -23.90
C MET A 169 8.13 15.89 -25.42
N ASN A 170 7.66 14.93 -26.20
CA ASN A 170 7.77 14.98 -27.66
C ASN A 170 6.91 16.08 -28.28
N ALA A 171 5.68 16.29 -27.76
CA ALA A 171 4.81 17.37 -28.21
C ALA A 171 5.43 18.75 -27.90
N LEU A 172 6.10 18.87 -26.76
CA LEU A 172 6.82 20.08 -26.36
C LEU A 172 7.94 20.42 -27.35
N LEU A 173 8.78 19.44 -27.70
CA LEU A 173 9.81 19.56 -28.74
C LEU A 173 9.21 19.93 -30.10
N GLY A 174 8.14 19.25 -30.49
CA GLY A 174 7.48 19.53 -31.78
C GLY A 174 6.90 20.93 -31.86
N TRP A 175 6.45 21.50 -30.74
CA TRP A 175 5.99 22.87 -30.69
C TRP A 175 7.14 23.89 -30.79
N ILE A 176 8.24 23.66 -30.08
CA ILE A 176 9.36 24.61 -30.03
C ILE A 176 10.20 24.56 -31.32
N ASP A 177 10.55 23.35 -31.75
CA ASP A 177 11.54 23.12 -32.81
C ASP A 177 10.91 22.75 -34.16
N ASN A 178 9.57 22.69 -34.26
CA ASN A 178 8.83 22.26 -35.47
C ASN A 178 9.24 20.85 -35.98
N ILE A 179 9.71 19.99 -35.08
CA ILE A 179 10.08 18.59 -35.38
C ILE A 179 8.82 17.71 -35.30
N PRO A 180 8.69 16.65 -36.11
CA PRO A 180 7.60 15.70 -35.97
C PRO A 180 7.49 15.13 -34.55
N ILE A 181 6.28 15.17 -33.98
CA ILE A 181 5.96 14.74 -32.60
C ILE A 181 6.22 13.24 -32.40
N LEU A 182 6.15 12.44 -33.46
CA LEU A 182 6.36 11.00 -33.40
C LEU A 182 7.77 10.61 -33.86
N PRO A 183 8.40 9.64 -33.18
CA PRO A 183 9.74 9.17 -33.54
C PRO A 183 9.74 8.59 -34.96
N GLN A 184 10.76 8.97 -35.72
CA GLN A 184 10.95 8.55 -37.10
C GLN A 184 11.85 7.32 -37.14
N GLY A 185 11.37 6.23 -37.74
CA GLY A 185 12.11 4.97 -37.86
C GLY A 185 12.04 4.06 -36.64
N THR A 186 12.46 2.80 -36.83
CA THR A 186 12.30 1.72 -35.85
C THR A 186 13.25 1.84 -34.66
N ALA A 187 14.45 2.39 -34.87
CA ALA A 187 15.44 2.60 -33.80
C ALA A 187 14.95 3.65 -32.78
N ALA A 188 14.47 4.80 -33.26
CA ALA A 188 13.95 5.87 -32.41
C ALA A 188 12.71 5.42 -31.62
N TRP A 189 11.84 4.62 -32.23
CA TRP A 189 10.72 4.00 -31.52
C TRP A 189 11.18 3.10 -30.38
N ARG A 190 12.17 2.24 -30.61
CA ARG A 190 12.72 1.36 -29.59
C ARG A 190 13.31 2.14 -28.41
N GLU A 191 14.05 3.21 -28.68
CA GLU A 191 14.60 4.08 -27.63
C GLU A 191 13.50 4.77 -26.82
N THR A 192 12.47 5.29 -27.51
CA THR A 192 11.30 5.92 -26.88
C THR A 192 10.56 4.93 -25.98
N PHE A 193 10.38 3.69 -26.42
CA PHE A 193 9.76 2.63 -25.61
C PHE A 193 10.59 2.28 -24.37
N PHE A 194 11.92 2.11 -24.49
CA PHE A 194 12.76 1.86 -23.33
C PHE A 194 12.75 3.02 -22.33
N TYR A 195 12.68 4.24 -22.85
CA TYR A 195 12.57 5.42 -22.01
C TYR A 195 11.23 5.47 -21.27
N ALA A 196 10.10 5.25 -21.95
CA ALA A 196 8.78 5.14 -21.32
C ALA A 196 8.73 4.00 -20.29
N LEU A 197 9.29 2.84 -20.62
CA LEU A 197 9.37 1.70 -19.71
C LEU A 197 10.16 2.05 -18.44
N SER A 198 11.27 2.79 -18.56
CA SER A 198 12.07 3.20 -17.40
C SER A 198 11.30 4.14 -16.45
N ILE A 199 10.55 5.10 -17.01
CA ILE A 199 9.69 6.02 -16.25
C ILE A 199 8.59 5.24 -15.52
N GLY A 200 7.90 4.35 -16.24
CA GLY A 200 6.82 3.54 -15.68
C GLY A 200 7.32 2.58 -14.60
N ALA A 201 8.42 1.86 -14.87
CA ALA A 201 9.04 0.94 -13.92
C ALA A 201 9.54 1.66 -12.66
N SER A 202 10.07 2.86 -12.80
CA SER A 202 10.50 3.68 -11.66
C SER A 202 9.32 4.08 -10.77
N MET A 203 8.24 4.59 -11.37
CA MET A 203 7.02 4.92 -10.62
C MET A 203 6.41 3.69 -9.94
N PHE A 204 6.36 2.56 -10.65
CA PHE A 204 5.89 1.29 -10.11
C PHE A 204 6.77 0.80 -8.95
N SER A 205 8.09 0.93 -9.06
CA SER A 205 9.04 0.61 -8.00
C SER A 205 8.79 1.45 -6.75
N GLY A 206 8.57 2.76 -6.90
CA GLY A 206 8.21 3.64 -5.78
C GLY A 206 6.92 3.23 -5.07
N MET A 207 5.92 2.81 -5.86
CA MET A 207 4.68 2.23 -5.35
C MET A 207 4.91 0.93 -4.56
N LEU A 208 5.74 0.01 -5.06
CA LEU A 208 6.12 -1.23 -4.37
C LEU A 208 6.88 -0.96 -3.07
N LEU A 209 7.81 0.00 -3.09
CA LEU A 209 8.55 0.39 -1.90
C LEU A 209 7.62 0.92 -0.80
N ARG A 210 6.61 1.71 -1.16
CA ARG A 210 5.62 2.20 -0.19
C ARG A 210 4.79 1.07 0.41
N LEU A 211 4.43 0.07 -0.40
CA LEU A 211 3.72 -1.12 0.06
C LEU A 211 4.58 -1.95 1.03
N SER A 212 5.86 -2.18 0.70
CA SER A 212 6.77 -2.92 1.57
C SER A 212 6.99 -2.17 2.89
N GLN A 213 7.22 -0.86 2.85
CA GLN A 213 7.32 -0.03 4.06
C GLN A 213 6.08 -0.14 4.95
N ALA A 214 4.88 -0.07 4.36
CA ALA A 214 3.64 -0.21 5.12
C ALA A 214 3.48 -1.61 5.72
N ALA A 215 3.80 -2.67 4.96
CA ALA A 215 3.76 -4.04 5.45
C ALA A 215 4.77 -4.28 6.60
N LEU A 216 5.98 -3.75 6.48
CA LEU A 216 6.99 -3.80 7.55
C LEU A 216 6.55 -2.98 8.79
N SER A 217 5.93 -1.82 8.58
CA SER A 217 5.42 -0.99 9.68
C SER A 217 4.26 -1.65 10.43
N ALA A 218 3.35 -2.32 9.71
CA ALA A 218 2.23 -3.06 10.30
C ALA A 218 2.73 -4.25 11.14
N ARG A 219 3.83 -4.89 10.73
CA ARG A 219 4.50 -5.95 11.51
C ARG A 219 5.37 -5.40 12.66
N GLY A 220 5.51 -4.08 12.80
CA GLY A 220 6.34 -3.45 13.84
C GLY A 220 7.86 -3.57 13.62
N LEU A 221 8.30 -3.96 12.41
CA LEU A 221 9.71 -4.16 12.05
C LEU A 221 10.47 -2.85 11.75
N MET A 222 9.77 -1.71 11.74
CA MET A 222 10.42 -0.38 11.63
C MET A 222 11.22 -0.02 12.89
N SER A 223 11.08 -0.77 13.99
CA SER A 223 11.94 -0.62 15.17
C SER A 223 13.12 -1.61 15.10
N PHE A 224 14.34 -1.07 14.98
CA PHE A 224 15.60 -1.82 15.12
C PHE A 224 15.61 -2.87 16.26
N PRO A 225 15.06 -2.60 17.47
CA PRO A 225 15.03 -3.61 18.53
C PRO A 225 14.16 -4.83 18.21
N ARG A 226 12.95 -4.66 17.64
CA ARG A 226 12.11 -5.81 17.24
C ARG A 226 12.64 -6.52 16.01
N LEU A 227 13.24 -5.80 15.07
CA LEU A 227 13.92 -6.42 13.94
C LEU A 227 15.04 -7.33 14.43
N ARG A 228 15.83 -6.87 15.42
CA ARG A 228 16.88 -7.66 16.07
C ARG A 228 16.33 -8.87 16.83
N GLU A 229 15.19 -8.73 17.50
CA GLU A 229 14.50 -9.83 18.19
C GLU A 229 13.97 -10.88 17.22
N LEU A 230 13.36 -10.44 16.11
CA LEU A 230 12.84 -11.32 15.07
C LEU A 230 13.96 -12.00 14.29
N LEU A 231 15.03 -11.28 13.96
CA LEU A 231 16.26 -11.86 13.41
C LEU A 231 16.85 -12.86 14.39
N ARG A 232 16.91 -12.57 15.70
CA ARG A 232 17.38 -13.52 16.72
C ARG A 232 16.50 -14.77 16.83
N SER A 233 15.18 -14.65 16.69
CA SER A 233 14.28 -15.81 16.67
C SER A 233 14.43 -16.67 15.40
N LEU A 234 14.84 -16.06 14.29
CA LEU A 234 15.20 -16.75 13.03
C LEU A 234 16.67 -17.21 13.03
N ASN A 235 17.50 -16.66 13.91
CA ASN A 235 18.92 -16.95 14.11
C ASN A 235 19.17 -18.33 14.72
N GLY A 236 18.11 -19.09 15.05
CA GLY A 236 18.22 -20.49 15.39
C GLY A 236 18.52 -21.39 14.18
N ASN A 237 18.21 -20.97 12.95
CA ASN A 237 18.23 -21.84 11.77
C ASN A 237 18.89 -21.27 10.50
N MET A 238 19.57 -20.12 10.53
CA MET A 238 20.25 -19.58 9.35
C MET A 238 21.78 -19.71 9.46
N PRO A 239 22.45 -20.39 8.50
CA PRO A 239 23.91 -20.49 8.48
C PRO A 239 24.52 -19.08 8.30
N MET A 240 25.60 -18.83 9.05
CA MET A 240 26.30 -17.55 9.20
C MET A 240 26.71 -16.88 7.87
N ASP A 241 26.73 -17.65 6.79
CA ASP A 241 27.07 -17.22 5.44
C ASP A 241 25.99 -16.32 4.80
N THR A 242 24.71 -16.51 5.14
CA THR A 242 23.62 -15.70 4.57
C THR A 242 23.55 -14.30 5.16
N LEU A 243 23.91 -14.13 6.44
CA LEU A 243 24.01 -12.82 7.09
C LEU A 243 25.17 -12.00 6.50
N LYS A 244 26.32 -12.64 6.31
CA LYS A 244 27.46 -12.02 5.62
C LYS A 244 27.12 -11.68 4.18
N ALA A 245 26.35 -12.50 3.48
CA ALA A 245 25.89 -12.21 2.12
C ALA A 245 24.94 -11.01 2.08
N ILE A 246 24.03 -10.84 3.05
CA ILE A 246 23.13 -9.68 3.12
C ILE A 246 23.92 -8.41 3.46
N GLU A 247 24.84 -8.47 4.41
CA GLU A 247 25.69 -7.33 4.77
C GLU A 247 26.64 -6.94 3.61
N LEU A 248 27.26 -7.92 2.96
CA LEU A 248 28.08 -7.70 1.76
C LEU A 248 27.28 -7.17 0.58
N THR A 249 26.04 -7.62 0.37
CA THR A 249 25.21 -7.09 -0.73
C THR A 249 24.76 -5.67 -0.46
N ILE A 250 24.40 -5.32 0.79
CA ILE A 250 24.10 -3.93 1.16
C ILE A 250 25.34 -3.04 1.00
N LEU A 251 26.49 -3.49 1.48
CA LEU A 251 27.75 -2.77 1.34
C LEU A 251 28.14 -2.60 -0.14
N MET A 252 28.05 -3.65 -0.95
CA MET A 252 28.34 -3.62 -2.39
C MET A 252 27.38 -2.71 -3.16
N VAL A 253 26.08 -2.73 -2.85
CA VAL A 253 25.13 -1.81 -3.47
C VAL A 253 25.44 -0.37 -3.09
N SER A 254 25.78 -0.11 -1.83
CA SER A 254 26.14 1.24 -1.37
C SER A 254 27.46 1.75 -1.97
N THR A 255 28.47 0.90 -2.12
CA THR A 255 29.76 1.26 -2.72
C THR A 255 29.63 1.44 -4.23
N ILE A 256 28.86 0.60 -4.91
CA ILE A 256 28.55 0.77 -6.34
C ILE A 256 27.79 2.08 -6.56
N LEU A 257 26.79 2.38 -5.73
CA LEU A 257 26.04 3.63 -5.83
C LEU A 257 26.96 4.84 -5.61
N THR A 258 27.82 4.79 -4.59
CA THR A 258 28.78 5.87 -4.29
C THR A 258 29.85 6.00 -5.39
N ALA A 259 30.34 4.89 -5.94
CA ALA A 259 31.30 4.87 -7.04
C ALA A 259 30.70 5.40 -8.34
N ILE A 260 29.45 5.05 -8.65
CA ILE A 260 28.71 5.63 -9.79
C ILE A 260 28.52 7.13 -9.56
N THR A 261 28.16 7.56 -8.34
CA THR A 261 28.00 8.98 -8.02
C THR A 261 29.32 9.74 -8.15
N GLY A 262 30.43 9.17 -7.67
CA GLY A 262 31.77 9.76 -7.80
C GLY A 262 32.32 9.76 -9.23
N LEU A 263 32.03 8.71 -10.02
CA LEU A 263 32.41 8.63 -11.42
C LEU A 263 31.62 9.61 -12.27
N VAL A 264 30.32 9.77 -11.99
CA VAL A 264 29.47 10.80 -12.62
C VAL A 264 29.95 12.21 -12.23
N ALA A 265 30.33 12.45 -10.97
CA ALA A 265 30.89 13.73 -10.54
C ALA A 265 32.27 14.03 -11.20
N GLY A 266 33.11 13.00 -11.37
CA GLY A 266 34.40 13.12 -12.05
C GLY A 266 34.28 13.34 -13.56
N LEU A 267 33.32 12.67 -14.21
CA LEU A 267 33.03 12.85 -15.64
C LEU A 267 32.29 14.17 -15.94
N LEU A 268 31.52 14.70 -14.98
CA LEU A 268 30.88 16.01 -15.07
C LEU A 268 31.85 17.19 -14.93
N GLY A 269 33.13 16.94 -14.64
CA GLY A 269 34.19 17.93 -14.77
C GLY A 269 33.81 19.29 -14.19
N VAL A 270 33.49 19.34 -12.89
CA VAL A 270 33.39 20.62 -12.18
C VAL A 270 34.78 21.24 -12.18
N LYS A 271 34.99 22.17 -13.11
CA LYS A 271 35.86 23.33 -12.88
C LYS A 271 35.05 24.36 -12.11
#